data_AF-A0A399R963-F1
#
_entry.id   AF-A0A399R963-F1
#
_cell.length_a   1.000
_cell.length_b   1.000
_cell.length_c   1.000
_cell.angle_alpha   90.00
_cell.angle_beta   90.00
_cell.angle_gamma   90.00
#
_symmetry.space_group_name_H-M   'P 1'
#
loop_
_entity.id
_entity.type
_entity.pdbx_description
1 polymer ?
#
loop_
_entity_poly.entity_id
_entity_poly.type
_entity_poly.pdbx_seq_one_letter_code
_entity_poly.pdbx_strand_id
1 'polypeptide(L)'
;MARYHRRRELEEKGSWRHALVFNSLLLILAVLSVRVLVNAYSTQSLDGSLDAEAREETRREIDQAFETIVPDGVPSRAYWAEQIANELALRDFSAARGYLLAAPAMLSRNDRRALLAAVNAEESGTEDERLTRAGLLFLPNEVRADYQRAVERPGMLYSQPGEVPSRNTGFPNRATDQSSTDLTTEGPSEESVEQVEPEPSLDAPSAGFSMIGSRADLVRRSQQWVNGETTDTLQLRLSAIGLIEVADGEAEPALLTAISVLRAAGRAGRLDDAYTAYLDERVDLALPEEELLDRLAGVVSAVVPPSVRQSQVLGAYEDALNADGLLRLRRDLASIAHIAAETTPAGAVTLIELAKSPEDVRKLEVVAQSGSDRAVALAKAIGPRVTELAQIGIRWSTSLVLQILGLVAIFAALIWSIAAAFHRMQSSRWQ
;
A
#
# COMPACT_ATOMS: atom_id res chain seq x y z
N MET A 1 25.41 -2.66 75.01
CA MET A 1 25.73 -3.33 73.72
C MET A 1 24.51 -3.94 73.02
N ALA A 2 23.58 -4.63 73.72
CA ALA A 2 22.40 -5.27 73.07
C ALA A 2 21.40 -4.32 72.37
N ARG A 3 21.26 -3.05 72.82
CA ARG A 3 20.38 -2.06 72.15
C ARG A 3 20.97 -1.52 70.83
N TYR A 4 22.30 -1.56 70.67
CA TYR A 4 22.97 -1.12 69.44
C TYR A 4 22.85 -2.16 68.32
N HIS A 5 22.99 -3.45 68.65
CA HIS A 5 22.80 -4.54 67.67
C HIS A 5 21.36 -4.63 67.15
N ARG A 6 20.36 -4.47 68.04
CA ARG A 6 18.94 -4.53 67.65
C ARG A 6 18.51 -3.35 66.75
N ARG A 7 19.18 -2.18 66.84
CA ARG A 7 18.94 -1.06 65.90
C ARG A 7 19.56 -1.32 64.52
N ARG A 8 20.81 -1.84 64.46
CA ARG A 8 21.46 -2.22 63.20
C ARG A 8 20.68 -3.28 62.43
N GLU A 9 20.17 -4.31 63.10
CA GLU A 9 19.37 -5.37 62.44
C GLU A 9 18.03 -4.85 61.88
N LEU A 10 17.44 -3.83 62.51
CA LEU A 10 16.20 -3.19 62.01
C LEU A 10 16.49 -2.24 60.83
N GLU A 11 17.64 -1.56 60.84
CA GLU A 11 18.12 -0.74 59.72
C GLU A 11 18.53 -1.60 58.51
N GLU A 12 19.21 -2.74 58.72
CA GLU A 12 19.54 -3.71 57.66
C GLU A 12 18.30 -4.36 57.04
N LYS A 13 17.31 -4.76 57.87
CA LYS A 13 16.03 -5.30 57.38
C LYS A 13 15.20 -4.27 56.60
N GLY A 14 15.33 -2.99 56.95
CA GLY A 14 14.74 -1.89 56.19
C GLY A 14 15.45 -1.66 54.85
N SER A 15 16.77 -1.73 54.83
CA SER A 15 17.62 -1.43 53.66
C SER A 15 17.34 -2.35 52.46
N TRP A 16 17.27 -3.66 52.66
CA TRP A 16 17.01 -4.62 51.58
C TRP A 16 15.64 -4.38 50.90
N ARG A 17 14.61 -4.03 51.68
CA ARG A 17 13.28 -3.72 51.14
C ARG A 17 13.31 -2.46 50.26
N HIS A 18 14.07 -1.45 50.65
CA HIS A 18 14.22 -0.22 49.85
C HIS A 18 15.02 -0.50 48.56
N ALA A 19 16.07 -1.32 48.62
CA ALA A 19 16.84 -1.73 47.45
C ALA A 19 16.01 -2.55 46.46
N LEU A 20 15.15 -3.46 46.96
CA LEU A 20 14.25 -4.26 46.11
C LEU A 20 13.20 -3.37 45.43
N VAL A 21 12.60 -2.42 46.17
CA VAL A 21 11.66 -1.45 45.58
C VAL A 21 12.35 -0.58 44.51
N PHE A 22 13.56 -0.09 44.78
CA PHE A 22 14.33 0.70 43.82
C PHE A 22 14.67 -0.09 42.55
N ASN A 23 15.17 -1.31 42.67
CA ASN A 23 15.45 -2.18 41.52
C ASN A 23 14.18 -2.55 40.75
N SER A 24 13.06 -2.79 41.45
CA SER A 24 11.77 -3.05 40.79
C SER A 24 11.26 -1.83 40.02
N LEU A 25 11.42 -0.62 40.56
CA LEU A 25 11.08 0.63 39.88
C LEU A 25 11.97 0.86 38.65
N LEU A 26 13.25 0.52 38.69
CA LEU A 26 14.13 0.59 37.51
C LEU A 26 13.69 -0.39 36.41
N LEU A 27 13.31 -1.62 36.78
CA LEU A 27 12.82 -2.61 35.81
C LEU A 27 11.49 -2.16 35.20
N ILE A 28 10.56 -1.66 36.02
CA ILE A 28 9.29 -1.12 35.53
C ILE A 28 9.55 0.11 34.64
N LEU A 29 10.46 1.00 35.00
CA LEU A 29 10.85 2.14 34.19
C LEU A 29 11.35 1.68 32.81
N ALA A 30 12.25 0.69 32.76
CA ALA A 30 12.78 0.17 31.51
C ALA A 30 11.69 -0.47 30.64
N VAL A 31 10.85 -1.34 31.21
CA VAL A 31 9.75 -2.00 30.48
C VAL A 31 8.72 -0.98 29.98
N LEU A 32 8.35 0.01 30.82
CA LEU A 32 7.40 1.04 30.44
C LEU A 32 8.00 1.97 29.37
N SER A 33 9.29 2.29 29.45
CA SER A 33 9.99 3.09 28.43
C SER A 33 9.99 2.39 27.08
N VAL A 34 10.31 1.09 27.04
CA VAL A 34 10.25 0.28 25.82
C VAL A 34 8.82 0.23 25.29
N ARG A 35 7.82 0.04 26.16
CA ARG A 35 6.41 0.00 25.75
C ARG A 35 5.91 1.34 25.20
N VAL A 36 6.32 2.46 25.80
CA VAL A 36 6.03 3.81 25.28
C VAL A 36 6.67 3.98 23.92
N LEU A 37 7.94 3.59 23.76
CA LEU A 37 8.65 3.67 22.49
C LEU A 37 7.95 2.82 21.41
N VAL A 38 7.62 1.57 21.72
CA VAL A 38 6.88 0.70 20.80
C VAL A 38 5.51 1.28 20.48
N ASN A 39 4.73 1.78 21.44
CA ASN A 39 3.41 2.36 21.15
C ASN A 39 3.47 3.69 20.39
N ALA A 40 4.50 4.51 20.65
CA ALA A 40 4.70 5.80 19.99
C ALA A 40 5.08 5.64 18.52
N TYR A 41 5.88 4.61 18.22
CA TYR A 41 6.41 4.33 16.88
C TYR A 41 5.76 3.12 16.19
N SER A 42 4.89 2.37 16.86
CA SER A 42 4.04 1.37 16.23
C SER A 42 2.96 2.12 15.44
N THR A 43 3.29 2.43 14.20
CA THR A 43 2.39 2.94 13.16
C THR A 43 1.32 1.92 12.76
N GLN A 44 0.95 1.01 13.65
CA GLN A 44 -0.05 -0.01 13.37
C GLN A 44 -1.42 0.64 13.50
N SER A 45 -1.77 1.41 12.48
CA SER A 45 -3.14 1.79 12.21
C SER A 45 -3.92 0.50 11.95
N LEU A 46 -4.90 0.22 12.80
CA LEU A 46 -5.96 -0.74 12.49
C LEU A 46 -6.91 -0.19 11.40
N ASP A 47 -6.68 1.05 10.94
CA ASP A 47 -7.61 1.83 10.13
C ASP A 47 -6.93 2.65 9.01
N GLY A 48 -5.66 2.33 8.68
CA GLY A 48 -4.90 2.95 7.58
C GLY A 48 -4.60 4.46 7.67
N SER A 49 -5.24 5.22 8.55
CA SER A 49 -5.18 6.69 8.55
C SER A 49 -4.01 7.27 9.34
N LEU A 50 -3.20 8.09 8.67
CA LEU A 50 -2.19 8.96 9.29
C LEU A 50 -2.83 10.01 10.20
N ASP A 51 -2.15 10.35 11.30
CA ASP A 51 -2.53 11.45 12.18
C ASP A 51 -2.60 12.78 11.42
N ALA A 52 -3.56 13.65 11.77
CA ALA A 52 -3.83 14.87 11.02
C ALA A 52 -2.64 15.85 11.05
N GLU A 53 -1.96 15.94 12.19
CA GLU A 53 -0.76 16.78 12.35
C GLU A 53 0.42 16.26 11.53
N ALA A 54 0.66 14.95 11.55
CA ALA A 54 1.70 14.28 10.75
C ALA A 54 1.47 14.46 9.24
N ARG A 55 0.19 14.40 8.81
CA ARG A 55 -0.20 14.61 7.41
C ARG A 55 0.09 16.04 6.98
N GLU A 56 -0.28 17.01 7.81
CA GLU A 56 -0.06 18.42 7.53
C GLU A 56 1.44 18.76 7.48
N GLU A 57 2.24 18.24 8.41
CA GLU A 57 3.68 18.48 8.41
C GLU A 57 4.35 17.81 7.19
N THR A 58 3.98 16.58 6.85
CA THR A 58 4.44 15.93 5.61
C THR A 58 4.03 16.73 4.38
N ARG A 59 2.82 17.31 4.36
CA ARG A 59 2.34 18.15 3.24
C ARG A 59 3.20 19.41 3.08
N ARG A 60 3.61 20.04 4.18
CA ARG A 60 4.53 21.20 4.16
C ARG A 60 5.91 20.82 3.63
N GLU A 61 6.46 19.68 4.05
CA GLU A 61 7.75 19.18 3.55
C GLU A 61 7.67 18.86 2.05
N ILE A 62 6.56 18.28 1.58
CA ILE A 62 6.28 18.06 0.15
C ILE A 62 6.29 19.40 -0.62
N ASP A 63 5.57 20.41 -0.13
CA ASP A 63 5.50 21.72 -0.79
C ASP A 63 6.87 22.40 -0.80
N GLN A 64 7.62 22.33 0.31
CA GLN A 64 8.99 22.85 0.41
C GLN A 64 9.94 22.12 -0.56
N ALA A 65 9.81 20.80 -0.71
CA ALA A 65 10.59 20.04 -1.69
C ALA A 65 10.34 20.56 -3.12
N PHE A 66 9.08 20.79 -3.51
CA PHE A 66 8.76 21.35 -4.82
C PHE A 66 9.31 22.77 -5.04
N GLU A 67 9.31 23.62 -4.01
CA GLU A 67 9.92 24.95 -4.09
C GLU A 67 11.42 24.86 -4.41
N THR A 68 12.12 23.85 -3.87
CA THR A 68 13.57 23.68 -4.07
C THR A 68 13.97 22.98 -5.37
N ILE A 69 13.04 22.31 -6.05
CA ILE A 69 13.33 21.57 -7.29
C ILE A 69 13.52 22.52 -8.48
N VAL A 70 12.94 23.72 -8.44
CA VAL A 70 13.05 24.70 -9.54
C VAL A 70 14.46 25.31 -9.52
N PRO A 71 15.27 25.14 -10.59
CA PRO A 71 16.63 25.68 -10.61
C PRO A 71 16.65 27.21 -10.62
N ASP A 72 17.65 27.79 -9.94
CA ASP A 72 17.87 29.24 -9.93
C ASP A 72 18.08 29.78 -11.36
N GLY A 73 17.37 30.87 -11.69
CA GLY A 73 17.48 31.55 -12.98
C GLY A 73 16.62 30.96 -14.11
N VAL A 74 15.92 29.85 -13.89
CA VAL A 74 14.95 29.30 -14.86
C VAL A 74 13.55 29.85 -14.56
N PRO A 75 12.78 30.31 -15.57
CA PRO A 75 11.40 30.74 -15.37
C PRO A 75 10.54 29.58 -14.84
N SER A 76 10.02 29.71 -13.62
CA SER A 76 9.35 28.62 -12.91
C SER A 76 8.17 28.01 -13.68
N ARG A 77 7.41 28.84 -14.39
CA ARG A 77 6.30 28.38 -15.24
C ARG A 77 6.77 27.53 -16.43
N ALA A 78 7.89 27.88 -17.04
CA ALA A 78 8.44 27.13 -18.17
C ALA A 78 8.97 25.77 -17.69
N TYR A 79 9.73 25.76 -16.60
CA TYR A 79 10.22 24.54 -15.98
C TYR A 79 9.08 23.60 -15.58
N TRP A 80 8.07 24.12 -14.88
CA TRP A 80 6.89 23.34 -14.49
C TRP A 80 6.15 22.73 -15.68
N ALA A 81 5.90 23.52 -16.74
CA ALA A 81 5.23 23.03 -17.94
C ALA A 81 6.07 21.97 -18.69
N GLU A 82 7.39 22.12 -18.71
CA GLU A 82 8.32 21.17 -19.29
C GLU A 82 8.31 19.83 -18.53
N GLN A 83 8.27 19.84 -17.20
CA GLN A 83 8.15 18.60 -16.41
C GLN A 83 6.87 17.84 -16.78
N ILE A 84 5.73 18.53 -16.86
CA ILE A 84 4.46 17.91 -17.27
C ILE A 84 4.55 17.34 -18.69
N ALA A 85 5.15 18.08 -19.63
CA ALA A 85 5.33 17.61 -21.00
C ALA A 85 6.21 16.34 -21.09
N ASN A 86 7.31 16.30 -20.33
CA ASN A 86 8.20 15.16 -20.26
C ASN A 86 7.48 13.92 -19.70
N GLU A 87 6.69 14.10 -18.64
CA GLU A 87 5.94 12.99 -18.04
C GLU A 87 4.84 12.45 -18.96
N LEU A 88 4.15 13.33 -19.68
CA LEU A 88 3.18 12.92 -20.70
C LEU A 88 3.85 12.16 -21.86
N ALA A 89 5.05 12.56 -22.26
CA ALA A 89 5.82 11.85 -23.29
C ALA A 89 6.22 10.43 -22.83
N LEU A 90 6.52 10.25 -21.54
CA LEU A 90 6.78 8.95 -20.90
C LEU A 90 5.51 8.14 -20.59
N ARG A 91 4.33 8.69 -20.86
CA ARG A 91 3.01 8.11 -20.52
C ARG A 91 2.82 7.89 -19.02
N ASP A 92 3.48 8.69 -18.19
CA ASP A 92 3.34 8.65 -16.74
C ASP A 92 2.33 9.71 -16.27
N PHE A 93 1.07 9.29 -16.25
CA PHE A 93 -0.05 10.15 -15.92
C PHE A 93 -0.08 10.59 -14.46
N SER A 94 0.28 9.70 -13.55
CA SER A 94 0.33 10.03 -12.13
C SER A 94 1.39 11.09 -11.86
N ALA A 95 2.59 10.96 -12.44
CA ALA A 95 3.61 12.01 -12.30
C ALA A 95 3.16 13.34 -12.94
N ALA A 96 2.57 13.32 -14.13
CA ALA A 96 2.06 14.53 -14.79
C ALA A 96 0.96 15.23 -13.96
N ARG A 97 0.03 14.47 -13.40
CA ARG A 97 -0.99 15.00 -12.48
C ARG A 97 -0.36 15.51 -11.19
N GLY A 98 0.66 14.84 -10.66
CA GLY A 98 1.42 15.28 -9.50
C GLY A 98 2.04 16.66 -9.71
N TYR A 99 2.70 16.89 -10.85
CA TYR A 99 3.24 18.22 -11.17
C TYR A 99 2.14 19.28 -11.35
N LEU A 100 0.98 18.92 -11.91
CA LEU A 100 -0.17 19.84 -11.98
C LEU A 100 -0.65 20.25 -10.58
N LEU A 101 -0.77 19.30 -9.66
CA LEU A 101 -1.17 19.56 -8.27
C LEU A 101 -0.11 20.34 -7.50
N ALA A 102 1.16 20.19 -7.84
CA ALA A 102 2.27 20.94 -7.26
C ALA A 102 2.42 22.38 -7.79
N ALA A 103 1.56 22.81 -8.73
CA ALA A 103 1.65 24.14 -9.33
C ALA A 103 1.73 25.29 -8.32
N PRO A 104 0.97 25.32 -7.20
CA PRO A 104 1.10 26.40 -6.21
C PRO A 104 2.48 26.47 -5.54
N ALA A 105 3.16 25.34 -5.36
CA ALA A 105 4.51 25.32 -4.77
C ALA A 105 5.58 25.68 -5.80
N MET A 106 5.40 25.26 -7.06
CA MET A 106 6.42 25.48 -8.10
C MET A 106 6.34 26.84 -8.80
N LEU A 107 5.16 27.46 -8.86
CA LEU A 107 4.97 28.69 -9.63
C LEU A 107 5.47 29.96 -8.91
N SER A 108 5.77 30.99 -9.70
CA SER A 108 6.15 32.30 -9.18
C SER A 108 5.03 32.89 -8.31
N ARG A 109 5.36 33.81 -7.39
CA ARG A 109 4.36 34.43 -6.50
C ARG A 109 3.17 35.05 -7.25
N ASN A 110 3.39 35.62 -8.43
CA ASN A 110 2.34 36.24 -9.24
C ASN A 110 1.46 35.18 -9.91
N ASP A 111 2.08 34.17 -10.54
CA ASP A 111 1.36 33.08 -11.20
C ASP A 111 0.57 32.25 -10.19
N ARG A 112 1.16 31.98 -9.02
CA ARG A 112 0.49 31.32 -7.89
C ARG A 112 -0.77 32.07 -7.45
N ARG A 113 -0.70 33.40 -7.31
CA ARG A 113 -1.87 34.21 -6.95
C ARG A 113 -2.97 34.15 -8.02
N ALA A 114 -2.58 34.19 -9.29
CA ALA A 114 -3.52 34.09 -10.40
C ALA A 114 -4.16 32.68 -10.46
N LEU A 115 -3.37 31.63 -10.26
CA LEU A 115 -3.84 30.25 -10.18
C LEU A 115 -4.84 30.07 -9.04
N LEU A 116 -4.49 30.47 -7.83
CA LEU A 116 -5.39 30.34 -6.67
C LEU A 116 -6.68 31.17 -6.83
N ALA A 117 -6.61 32.32 -7.49
CA ALA A 117 -7.80 33.09 -7.83
C ALA A 117 -8.70 32.32 -8.82
N ALA A 118 -8.13 31.63 -9.81
CA ALA A 118 -8.88 30.77 -10.73
C ALA A 118 -9.46 29.53 -10.04
N VAL A 119 -8.73 28.91 -9.11
CA VAL A 119 -9.21 27.79 -8.29
C VAL A 119 -10.41 28.21 -7.43
N ASN A 120 -10.36 29.39 -6.82
CA ASN A 120 -11.44 29.92 -6.00
C ASN A 120 -12.67 30.36 -6.82
N ALA A 121 -12.51 30.58 -8.13
CA ALA A 121 -13.62 30.89 -9.03
C ALA A 121 -14.37 29.63 -9.50
N GLU A 122 -13.80 28.44 -9.30
CA GLU A 122 -14.44 27.16 -9.64
C GLU A 122 -15.37 26.71 -8.50
N GLU A 123 -16.65 26.52 -8.81
CA GLU A 123 -17.68 26.20 -7.78
C GLU A 123 -17.92 24.70 -7.58
N SER A 124 -17.43 23.86 -8.50
CA SER A 124 -17.69 22.41 -8.50
C SER A 124 -16.45 21.58 -8.20
N GLY A 125 -16.65 20.35 -7.72
CA GLY A 125 -15.58 19.36 -7.55
C GLY A 125 -14.73 19.50 -6.28
N THR A 126 -13.84 18.53 -6.09
CA THR A 126 -12.86 18.51 -4.99
C THR A 126 -11.81 19.60 -5.16
N GLU A 127 -11.08 19.95 -4.10
CA GLU A 127 -10.01 20.96 -4.17
C GLU A 127 -8.96 20.60 -5.25
N ASP A 128 -8.53 19.34 -5.29
CA ASP A 128 -7.56 18.84 -6.26
C ASP A 128 -8.09 18.87 -7.69
N GLU A 129 -9.38 18.59 -7.91
CA GLU A 129 -10.02 18.72 -9.23
C GLU A 129 -10.08 20.17 -9.70
N ARG A 130 -10.43 21.10 -8.81
CA ARG A 130 -10.41 22.54 -9.11
C ARG A 130 -9.00 23.01 -9.43
N LEU A 131 -8.01 22.58 -8.65
CA LEU A 131 -6.60 22.90 -8.87
C LEU A 131 -6.11 22.35 -10.21
N THR A 132 -6.44 21.09 -10.53
CA THR A 132 -6.08 20.48 -11.82
C THR A 132 -6.69 21.28 -12.98
N ARG A 133 -7.99 21.59 -12.94
CA ARG A 133 -8.66 22.36 -14.00
C ARG A 133 -8.10 23.76 -14.16
N ALA A 134 -7.91 24.47 -13.06
CA ALA A 134 -7.29 25.80 -13.08
C ALA A 134 -5.85 25.72 -13.61
N GLY A 135 -5.06 24.76 -13.16
CA GLY A 135 -3.67 24.54 -13.58
C GLY A 135 -3.55 24.31 -15.08
N LEU A 136 -4.46 23.56 -15.69
CA LEU A 136 -4.49 23.34 -17.14
C LEU A 136 -4.58 24.67 -17.92
N LEU A 137 -5.26 25.70 -17.41
CA LEU A 137 -5.35 27.01 -18.06
C LEU A 137 -4.00 27.75 -18.10
N PHE A 138 -3.12 27.48 -17.15
CA PHE A 138 -1.79 28.07 -17.08
C PHE A 138 -0.75 27.32 -17.91
N LEU A 139 -1.06 26.12 -18.40
CA LEU A 139 -0.17 25.39 -19.31
C LEU A 139 -0.16 26.00 -20.72
N PRO A 140 0.94 25.82 -21.47
CA PRO A 140 0.96 26.04 -22.92
C PRO A 140 -0.11 25.20 -23.62
N ASN A 141 -0.67 25.73 -24.72
CA ASN A 141 -1.79 25.07 -25.43
C ASN A 141 -1.45 23.67 -25.92
N GLU A 142 -0.20 23.43 -26.35
CA GLU A 142 0.28 22.13 -26.82
C GLU A 142 0.25 21.08 -25.68
N VAL A 143 0.90 21.40 -24.54
CA VAL A 143 0.93 20.53 -23.36
C VAL A 143 -0.47 20.27 -22.83
N ARG A 144 -1.34 21.28 -22.83
CA ARG A 144 -2.75 21.11 -22.43
C ARG A 144 -3.49 20.14 -23.35
N ALA A 145 -3.34 20.28 -24.67
CA ALA A 145 -3.99 19.40 -25.63
C ALA A 145 -3.47 17.96 -25.53
N ASP A 146 -2.18 17.78 -25.27
CA ASP A 146 -1.58 16.46 -25.05
C ASP A 146 -2.10 15.84 -23.76
N TYR A 147 -2.19 16.60 -22.67
CA TYR A 147 -2.77 16.14 -21.41
C TYR A 147 -4.23 15.70 -21.59
N GLN A 148 -5.07 16.54 -22.22
CA GLN A 148 -6.49 16.24 -22.48
C GLN A 148 -6.65 14.97 -23.33
N ARG A 149 -5.91 14.86 -24.44
CA ARG A 149 -5.94 13.68 -25.30
C ARG A 149 -5.54 12.41 -24.56
N ALA A 150 -4.59 12.54 -23.65
CA ALA A 150 -4.04 11.42 -22.92
C ALA A 150 -4.97 10.99 -21.75
N VAL A 151 -5.78 11.92 -21.20
CA VAL A 151 -6.89 11.64 -20.26
C VAL A 151 -8.16 11.10 -20.95
N GLU A 152 -8.41 11.41 -22.22
CA GLU A 152 -9.54 10.89 -23.00
C GLU A 152 -9.31 9.47 -23.54
N ARG A 153 -8.06 9.11 -23.83
CA ARG A 153 -7.66 7.79 -24.34
C ARG A 153 -7.71 6.57 -23.39
N PRO A 154 -7.77 6.67 -22.04
CA PRO A 154 -7.81 5.50 -21.17
C PRO A 154 -9.03 4.60 -21.41
N GLY A 155 -10.10 5.10 -22.05
CA GLY A 155 -11.31 4.33 -22.36
C GLY A 155 -11.30 3.55 -23.69
N MET A 156 -10.33 3.76 -24.58
CA MET A 156 -10.36 3.21 -25.96
C MET A 156 -9.50 1.95 -26.17
N LEU A 157 -8.98 1.34 -25.09
CA LEU A 157 -8.26 0.04 -25.16
C LEU A 157 -9.15 -1.18 -24.88
N TYR A 158 -10.45 -0.99 -24.63
CA TYR A 158 -11.43 -2.08 -24.54
C TYR A 158 -12.44 -1.98 -25.67
N SER A 159 -12.07 -2.48 -26.86
CA SER A 159 -13.08 -2.87 -27.83
C SER A 159 -13.83 -4.08 -27.27
N GLN A 160 -15.08 -3.86 -26.88
CA GLN A 160 -16.11 -4.89 -26.76
C GLN A 160 -16.03 -5.85 -27.96
N PRO A 161 -16.03 -7.17 -27.75
CA PRO A 161 -16.28 -8.10 -28.84
C PRO A 161 -17.76 -7.98 -29.24
N GLY A 162 -18.01 -7.47 -30.44
CA GLY A 162 -19.17 -7.83 -31.24
C GLY A 162 -20.46 -7.04 -31.01
N GLU A 163 -20.47 -5.75 -31.34
CA GLU A 163 -21.70 -5.13 -31.84
C GLU A 163 -21.65 -5.14 -33.37
N VAL A 164 -22.24 -6.18 -33.96
CA VAL A 164 -22.45 -6.29 -35.41
C VAL A 164 -23.30 -5.10 -35.83
N PRO A 165 -22.84 -4.22 -36.73
CA PRO A 165 -23.69 -3.15 -37.21
C PRO A 165 -24.80 -3.79 -38.05
N SER A 166 -26.03 -3.72 -37.54
CA SER A 166 -27.25 -4.00 -38.30
C SER A 166 -27.28 -3.08 -39.52
N ARG A 167 -26.74 -3.58 -40.63
CA ARG A 167 -26.87 -2.94 -41.94
C ARG A 167 -28.32 -3.11 -42.37
N ASN A 168 -29.12 -2.10 -42.07
CA ASN A 168 -30.40 -1.84 -42.70
C ASN A 168 -30.21 -1.66 -44.21
N THR A 169 -30.27 -2.76 -44.96
CA THR A 169 -30.54 -2.73 -46.40
C THR A 169 -32.01 -3.04 -46.59
N GLY A 170 -32.81 -1.98 -46.72
CA GLY A 170 -34.16 -2.08 -47.25
C GLY A 170 -34.12 -2.37 -48.74
N PHE A 171 -34.97 -3.29 -49.20
CA PHE A 171 -35.86 -3.19 -50.37
C PHE A 171 -36.88 -4.35 -50.27
N PRO A 172 -38.07 -4.21 -50.85
CA PRO A 172 -39.33 -4.56 -50.21
C PRO A 172 -39.97 -5.81 -50.81
N ASN A 173 -40.77 -6.55 -50.04
CA ASN A 173 -41.72 -7.50 -50.63
C ASN A 173 -43.08 -7.50 -49.93
N ARG A 174 -43.95 -6.67 -50.52
CA ARG A 174 -45.33 -6.94 -50.94
C ARG A 174 -46.02 -8.22 -50.43
N ALA A 175 -47.03 -7.97 -49.61
CA ALA A 175 -48.42 -8.46 -49.65
C ALA A 175 -48.79 -9.93 -49.33
N THR A 176 -49.84 -9.98 -48.50
CA THR A 176 -51.02 -10.86 -48.52
C THR A 176 -50.93 -12.28 -47.93
N ASP A 177 -51.62 -12.40 -46.79
CA ASP A 177 -52.77 -13.29 -46.54
C ASP A 177 -52.59 -14.80 -46.26
N GLN A 178 -53.35 -15.20 -45.22
CA GLN A 178 -54.02 -16.49 -45.01
C GLN A 178 -53.33 -17.60 -44.22
N SER A 179 -53.88 -17.79 -43.00
CA SER A 179 -54.45 -19.03 -42.43
C SER A 179 -53.89 -20.39 -42.82
N SER A 180 -53.76 -21.24 -41.78
CA SER A 180 -54.34 -22.60 -41.67
C SER A 180 -53.38 -23.62 -41.00
N THR A 181 -53.75 -23.99 -39.78
CA THR A 181 -54.04 -25.39 -39.37
C THR A 181 -52.87 -26.38 -39.13
N ASP A 182 -52.73 -26.70 -37.83
CA ASP A 182 -52.77 -28.04 -37.21
C ASP A 182 -51.55 -28.97 -37.02
N LEU A 183 -51.67 -29.64 -35.85
CA LEU A 183 -51.21 -30.98 -35.44
C LEU A 183 -49.80 -31.17 -34.82
N THR A 184 -49.81 -31.09 -33.49
CA THR A 184 -49.39 -32.12 -32.51
C THR A 184 -48.33 -33.15 -32.89
N THR A 185 -47.26 -33.25 -32.09
CA THR A 185 -46.66 -34.52 -31.63
C THR A 185 -45.98 -34.31 -30.27
N GLU A 186 -46.10 -35.34 -29.42
CA GLU A 186 -45.85 -35.46 -27.98
C GLU A 186 -44.39 -35.20 -27.49
N GLY A 187 -44.23 -34.83 -26.20
CA GLY A 187 -42.95 -34.75 -25.46
C GLY A 187 -42.40 -36.13 -25.03
N PRO A 188 -41.54 -36.30 -23.99
CA PRO A 188 -40.88 -35.36 -23.05
C PRO A 188 -39.32 -35.46 -23.15
N SER A 189 -38.46 -34.62 -22.58
CA SER A 189 -38.07 -34.60 -21.16
C SER A 189 -36.89 -33.64 -21.02
N GLU A 190 -36.83 -32.96 -19.88
CA GLU A 190 -35.80 -32.03 -19.45
C GLU A 190 -34.39 -32.66 -19.44
N GLU A 191 -33.45 -32.08 -20.19
CA GLU A 191 -32.01 -32.22 -19.93
C GLU A 191 -31.41 -30.82 -19.75
N SER A 192 -31.18 -30.50 -18.47
CA SER A 192 -29.93 -29.90 -17.98
C SER A 192 -29.34 -28.75 -18.81
N VAL A 193 -29.89 -27.55 -18.65
CA VAL A 193 -29.06 -26.34 -18.79
C VAL A 193 -28.26 -26.22 -17.50
N GLU A 194 -27.06 -26.79 -17.54
CA GLU A 194 -25.98 -26.53 -16.60
C GLU A 194 -25.83 -25.01 -16.49
N GLN A 195 -26.27 -24.45 -15.35
CA GLN A 195 -26.04 -23.06 -15.00
C GLN A 195 -24.54 -22.90 -14.85
N VAL A 196 -23.89 -22.44 -15.92
CA VAL A 196 -22.56 -21.85 -15.82
C VAL A 196 -22.71 -20.62 -14.93
N GLU A 197 -22.31 -20.74 -13.68
CA GLU A 197 -22.17 -19.61 -12.78
C GLU A 197 -21.32 -18.55 -13.49
N PRO A 198 -21.82 -17.32 -13.63
CA PRO A 198 -21.01 -16.24 -14.18
C PRO A 198 -19.85 -15.99 -13.21
N GLU A 199 -18.61 -16.06 -13.72
CA GLU A 199 -17.43 -15.69 -12.94
C GLU A 199 -17.64 -14.30 -12.31
N PRO A 200 -17.27 -14.11 -11.04
CA PRO A 200 -17.54 -12.86 -10.33
C PRO A 200 -16.84 -11.70 -11.05
N SER A 201 -17.64 -10.80 -11.63
CA SER A 201 -17.15 -9.59 -12.28
C SER A 201 -16.60 -8.62 -11.24
N LEU A 202 -15.35 -8.22 -11.42
CA LEU A 202 -14.69 -7.15 -10.69
C LEU A 202 -15.23 -5.79 -11.15
N ASP A 203 -16.39 -5.39 -10.63
CA ASP A 203 -17.00 -4.08 -10.93
C ASP A 203 -16.59 -2.99 -9.92
N ALA A 204 -15.47 -2.32 -10.26
CA ALA A 204 -14.99 -0.94 -9.95
C ALA A 204 -14.72 -0.49 -8.49
N PRO A 205 -13.64 0.30 -8.23
CA PRO A 205 -12.83 1.07 -9.16
C PRO A 205 -11.39 0.52 -9.27
N SER A 206 -11.11 -0.28 -10.32
CA SER A 206 -9.77 -0.55 -10.90
C SER A 206 -9.89 -1.60 -12.02
N ALA A 207 -10.80 -1.40 -12.99
CA ALA A 207 -11.05 -2.37 -14.06
C ALA A 207 -9.88 -2.53 -15.08
N GLY A 208 -8.68 -2.00 -14.80
CA GLY A 208 -7.56 -1.96 -15.76
C GLY A 208 -6.20 -2.46 -15.26
N PHE A 209 -6.02 -2.72 -13.96
CA PHE A 209 -4.72 -3.11 -13.40
C PHE A 209 -4.83 -4.38 -12.54
N SER A 210 -5.01 -5.52 -13.19
CA SER A 210 -4.86 -6.83 -12.55
C SER A 210 -3.71 -7.58 -13.20
N MET A 211 -2.66 -7.82 -12.42
CA MET A 211 -1.47 -8.56 -12.84
C MET A 211 -1.38 -9.92 -12.17
N ILE A 212 -2.48 -10.45 -11.61
CA ILE A 212 -2.57 -11.72 -10.87
C ILE A 212 -2.40 -12.94 -11.79
N GLY A 213 -2.60 -12.80 -13.10
CA GLY A 213 -2.40 -13.89 -14.08
C GLY A 213 -3.57 -14.87 -14.11
N SER A 214 -3.37 -16.04 -14.71
CA SER A 214 -4.41 -17.06 -14.88
C SER A 214 -4.01 -18.40 -14.29
N ARG A 215 -5.00 -19.24 -13.95
CA ARG A 215 -4.77 -20.62 -13.47
C ARG A 215 -3.96 -21.46 -14.46
N ALA A 216 -4.17 -21.24 -15.77
CA ALA A 216 -3.40 -21.91 -16.81
C ALA A 216 -1.92 -21.48 -16.82
N ASP A 217 -1.61 -20.20 -16.59
CA ASP A 217 -0.22 -19.72 -16.46
C ASP A 217 0.43 -20.28 -15.19
N LEU A 218 -0.33 -20.33 -14.08
CA LEU A 218 0.13 -20.92 -12.82
C LEU A 218 0.56 -22.38 -13.01
N VAL A 219 -0.27 -23.20 -13.68
CA VAL A 219 0.07 -24.60 -13.99
C VAL A 219 1.35 -24.68 -14.82
N ARG A 220 1.43 -23.92 -15.93
CA ARG A 220 2.59 -23.97 -16.82
C ARG A 220 3.87 -23.63 -16.07
N ARG A 221 3.89 -22.53 -15.31
CA ARG A 221 5.07 -22.11 -14.56
C ARG A 221 5.42 -23.07 -13.42
N SER A 222 4.41 -23.66 -12.77
CA SER A 222 4.63 -24.69 -11.75
C SER A 222 5.28 -25.95 -12.35
N GLN A 223 4.87 -26.35 -13.57
CA GLN A 223 5.50 -27.48 -14.27
C GLN A 223 6.97 -27.19 -14.63
N GLN A 224 7.26 -25.98 -15.12
CA GLN A 224 8.63 -25.56 -15.41
C GLN A 224 9.50 -25.61 -14.15
N TRP A 225 8.97 -25.10 -13.04
CA TRP A 225 9.66 -25.10 -11.76
C TRP A 225 9.93 -26.51 -11.24
N VAL A 226 8.93 -27.41 -11.26
CA VAL A 226 9.09 -28.83 -10.89
C VAL A 226 10.14 -29.54 -11.77
N ASN A 227 10.25 -29.17 -13.04
CA ASN A 227 11.24 -29.73 -13.96
C ASN A 227 12.66 -29.15 -13.78
N GLY A 228 12.86 -28.25 -12.83
CA GLY A 228 14.15 -27.59 -12.58
C GLY A 228 14.49 -26.47 -13.57
N GLU A 229 13.50 -25.94 -14.31
CA GLU A 229 13.70 -24.76 -15.15
C GLU A 229 13.72 -23.48 -14.29
N THR A 230 14.50 -22.49 -14.73
CA THR A 230 14.62 -21.20 -14.04
C THR A 230 13.26 -20.48 -14.01
N THR A 231 12.66 -20.39 -12.82
CA THR A 231 11.36 -19.75 -12.61
C THR A 231 11.48 -18.76 -11.46
N ASP A 232 10.95 -17.55 -11.64
CA ASP A 232 10.81 -16.58 -10.55
C ASP A 232 9.73 -17.10 -9.57
N THR A 233 10.19 -17.69 -8.47
CA THR A 233 9.37 -18.36 -7.44
C THR A 233 8.58 -17.35 -6.62
N LEU A 234 9.15 -16.18 -6.30
CA LEU A 234 8.45 -15.07 -5.66
C LEU A 234 7.20 -14.67 -6.48
N GLN A 235 7.39 -14.38 -7.76
CA GLN A 235 6.30 -13.97 -8.66
C GLN A 235 5.28 -15.06 -8.90
N LEU A 236 5.69 -16.33 -8.84
CA LEU A 236 4.82 -17.49 -8.97
C LEU A 236 3.94 -17.65 -7.72
N ARG A 237 4.55 -17.63 -6.52
CA ARG A 237 3.85 -17.76 -5.24
C ARG A 237 2.89 -16.59 -4.97
N LEU A 238 3.29 -15.35 -5.25
CA LEU A 238 2.39 -14.19 -5.19
C LEU A 238 1.19 -14.33 -6.13
N SER A 239 1.39 -14.90 -7.33
CA SER A 239 0.31 -15.21 -8.27
C SER A 239 -0.65 -16.25 -7.71
N ALA A 240 -0.12 -17.30 -7.09
CA ALA A 240 -0.92 -18.37 -6.51
C ALA A 240 -1.80 -17.84 -5.37
N ILE A 241 -1.22 -17.08 -4.44
CA ILE A 241 -1.97 -16.46 -3.33
C ILE A 241 -3.13 -15.64 -3.88
N GLY A 242 -2.88 -14.74 -4.84
CA GLY A 242 -3.95 -13.93 -5.44
C GLY A 242 -5.05 -14.76 -6.12
N LEU A 243 -4.71 -15.91 -6.73
CA LEU A 243 -5.69 -16.79 -7.37
C LEU A 243 -6.50 -17.64 -6.38
N ILE A 244 -5.91 -18.03 -5.25
CA ILE A 244 -6.58 -18.74 -4.15
C ILE A 244 -7.63 -17.82 -3.53
N GLU A 245 -7.24 -16.61 -3.15
CA GLU A 245 -8.14 -15.61 -2.56
C GLU A 245 -9.37 -15.33 -3.44
N VAL A 246 -9.16 -15.27 -4.76
CA VAL A 246 -10.25 -15.12 -5.74
C VAL A 246 -11.11 -16.38 -5.84
N ALA A 247 -10.52 -17.57 -5.73
CA ALA A 247 -11.26 -18.83 -5.79
C ALA A 247 -12.14 -19.06 -4.56
N ASP A 248 -11.65 -18.69 -3.38
CA ASP A 248 -12.34 -18.84 -2.09
C ASP A 248 -13.44 -17.79 -1.86
N GLY A 249 -13.48 -16.74 -2.71
CA GLY A 249 -14.40 -15.61 -2.54
C GLY A 249 -14.03 -14.69 -1.37
N GLU A 250 -12.86 -14.90 -0.74
CA GLU A 250 -12.32 -14.07 0.33
C GLU A 250 -11.42 -12.92 -0.17
N ALA A 251 -11.39 -12.72 -1.50
CA ALA A 251 -10.48 -11.81 -2.16
C ALA A 251 -10.62 -10.36 -1.64
N GLU A 252 -9.63 -9.96 -0.85
CA GLU A 252 -9.52 -8.58 -0.40
C GLU A 252 -8.97 -7.71 -1.54
N PRO A 253 -9.71 -6.70 -2.04
CA PRO A 253 -9.29 -5.92 -3.22
C PRO A 253 -7.96 -5.18 -2.99
N ALA A 254 -7.68 -4.81 -1.74
CA ALA A 254 -6.41 -4.21 -1.33
C ALA A 254 -5.23 -5.17 -1.56
N LEU A 255 -5.38 -6.42 -1.11
CA LEU A 255 -4.36 -7.46 -1.29
C LEU A 255 -4.09 -7.74 -2.77
N LEU A 256 -5.15 -7.90 -3.56
CA LEU A 256 -5.06 -8.15 -5.01
C LEU A 256 -4.35 -7.00 -5.75
N THR A 257 -4.62 -5.77 -5.34
CA THR A 257 -3.95 -4.56 -5.87
C THR A 257 -2.47 -4.58 -5.50
N ALA A 258 -2.13 -4.86 -4.24
CA ALA A 258 -0.75 -4.90 -3.79
C ALA A 258 0.07 -5.99 -4.48
N ILE A 259 -0.49 -7.19 -4.63
CA ILE A 259 0.11 -8.27 -5.41
C ILE A 259 0.34 -7.79 -6.85
N SER A 260 -0.66 -7.19 -7.49
CA SER A 260 -0.54 -6.71 -8.86
C SER A 260 0.58 -5.66 -9.03
N VAL A 261 0.70 -4.73 -8.08
CA VAL A 261 1.75 -3.71 -8.05
C VAL A 261 3.14 -4.33 -7.91
N LEU A 262 3.32 -5.25 -6.94
CA LEU A 262 4.59 -5.96 -6.76
C LEU A 262 4.97 -6.81 -7.97
N ARG A 263 3.99 -7.44 -8.62
CA ARG A 263 4.24 -8.21 -9.82
C ARG A 263 4.66 -7.33 -10.99
N ALA A 264 4.03 -6.17 -11.16
CA ALA A 264 4.43 -5.21 -12.17
C ALA A 264 5.86 -4.68 -11.93
N ALA A 265 6.18 -4.30 -10.69
CA ALA A 265 7.51 -3.82 -10.32
C ALA A 265 8.60 -4.90 -10.48
N GLY A 266 8.31 -6.13 -10.04
CA GLY A 266 9.24 -7.27 -10.16
C GLY A 266 9.48 -7.69 -11.61
N ARG A 267 8.44 -7.77 -12.44
CA ARG A 267 8.60 -8.06 -13.89
C ARG A 267 9.41 -7.00 -14.62
N ALA A 268 9.33 -5.74 -14.18
CA ALA A 268 10.12 -4.66 -14.74
C ALA A 268 11.58 -4.66 -14.24
N GLY A 269 11.93 -5.51 -13.26
CA GLY A 269 13.27 -5.56 -12.66
C GLY A 269 13.61 -4.28 -11.89
N ARG A 270 12.62 -3.63 -11.28
CA ARG A 270 12.78 -2.31 -10.64
C ARG A 270 12.66 -2.33 -9.13
N LEU A 271 12.45 -3.50 -8.53
CA LEU A 271 12.51 -3.67 -7.07
C LEU A 271 13.97 -3.70 -6.63
N ASP A 272 14.28 -3.07 -5.49
CA ASP A 272 15.61 -3.15 -4.87
C ASP A 272 15.88 -4.57 -4.37
N ASP A 273 17.11 -5.06 -4.57
CA ASP A 273 17.51 -6.43 -4.22
C ASP A 273 17.27 -6.75 -2.73
N ALA A 274 17.49 -5.80 -1.83
CA ALA A 274 17.28 -6.00 -0.39
C ALA A 274 15.80 -6.15 -0.06
N TYR A 275 14.95 -5.38 -0.73
CA TYR A 275 13.50 -5.47 -0.56
C TYR A 275 12.94 -6.74 -1.21
N THR A 276 13.48 -7.17 -2.36
CA THR A 276 13.13 -8.45 -2.98
C THR A 276 13.49 -9.62 -2.07
N ALA A 277 14.67 -9.62 -1.45
CA ALA A 277 15.05 -10.67 -0.49
C ALA A 277 14.11 -10.70 0.73
N TYR A 278 13.74 -9.53 1.27
CA TYR A 278 12.74 -9.43 2.34
C TYR A 278 11.38 -10.01 1.94
N LEU A 279 10.90 -9.68 0.73
CA LEU A 279 9.62 -10.19 0.23
C LEU A 279 9.68 -11.69 0.01
N ASP A 280 10.80 -12.24 -0.45
CA ASP A 280 10.97 -13.68 -0.66
C ASP A 280 10.90 -14.44 0.67
N GLU A 281 11.61 -13.98 1.71
CA GLU A 281 11.48 -14.53 3.07
C GLU A 281 10.04 -14.44 3.60
N ARG A 282 9.34 -13.34 3.32
CA ARG A 282 7.94 -13.16 3.74
C ARG A 282 6.97 -14.06 3.02
N VAL A 283 7.15 -14.24 1.72
CA VAL A 283 6.33 -15.14 0.91
C VAL A 283 6.63 -16.59 1.26
N ASP A 284 7.87 -16.95 1.58
CA ASP A 284 8.26 -18.29 2.03
C ASP A 284 7.58 -18.67 3.36
N LEU A 285 7.43 -17.72 4.28
CA LEU A 285 6.64 -17.96 5.51
C LEU A 285 5.16 -18.24 5.24
N ALA A 286 4.60 -17.71 4.15
CA ALA A 286 3.19 -17.92 3.77
C ALA A 286 3.00 -19.17 2.89
N LEU A 287 3.93 -19.42 1.98
CA LEU A 287 3.98 -20.56 1.07
C LEU A 287 5.42 -21.12 1.07
N PRO A 288 5.71 -22.06 1.99
CA PRO A 288 7.05 -22.65 2.14
C PRO A 288 7.47 -23.36 0.85
N GLU A 289 8.65 -23.00 0.35
CA GLU A 289 9.12 -23.46 -0.95
C GLU A 289 9.25 -24.98 -1.03
N GLU A 290 9.90 -25.58 -0.03
CA GLU A 290 10.19 -27.03 0.00
C GLU A 290 8.90 -27.87 0.04
N GLU A 291 7.97 -27.51 0.93
CA GLU A 291 6.69 -28.22 1.08
C GLU A 291 5.83 -28.09 -0.19
N LEU A 292 5.83 -26.92 -0.80
CA LEU A 292 5.10 -26.67 -2.03
C LEU A 292 5.67 -27.47 -3.21
N LEU A 293 7.00 -27.53 -3.35
CA LEU A 293 7.66 -28.32 -4.41
C LEU A 293 7.31 -29.81 -4.32
N ASP A 294 7.35 -30.38 -3.12
CA ASP A 294 7.01 -31.79 -2.90
C ASP A 294 5.56 -32.11 -3.31
N ARG A 295 4.62 -31.21 -2.96
CA ARG A 295 3.21 -31.34 -3.33
C ARG A 295 2.97 -31.17 -4.83
N LEU A 296 3.61 -30.16 -5.44
CA LEU A 296 3.51 -29.91 -6.88
C LEU A 296 4.07 -31.05 -7.71
N ALA A 297 5.19 -31.66 -7.29
CA ALA A 297 5.77 -32.81 -7.97
C ALA A 297 4.78 -33.99 -8.06
N GLY A 298 4.03 -34.24 -6.98
CA GLY A 298 2.96 -35.24 -6.95
C GLY A 298 1.86 -34.96 -7.97
N VAL A 299 1.33 -33.73 -7.98
CA VAL A 299 0.22 -33.32 -8.85
C VAL A 299 0.61 -33.23 -10.33
N VAL A 300 1.78 -32.67 -10.63
CA VAL A 300 2.24 -32.43 -12.01
C VAL A 300 2.52 -33.75 -12.74
N SER A 301 2.96 -34.79 -12.03
CA SER A 301 3.23 -36.11 -12.62
C SER A 301 1.97 -36.85 -13.11
N ALA A 302 0.78 -36.42 -12.65
CA ALA A 302 -0.48 -37.07 -13.01
C ALA A 302 -0.95 -36.72 -14.44
N VAL A 303 -1.34 -37.74 -15.19
CA VAL A 303 -1.96 -37.59 -16.51
C VAL A 303 -3.46 -37.35 -16.34
N VAL A 304 -3.85 -36.08 -16.26
CA VAL A 304 -5.24 -35.64 -16.10
C VAL A 304 -5.62 -34.58 -17.14
N PRO A 305 -6.92 -34.38 -17.41
CA PRO A 305 -7.40 -33.29 -18.28
C PRO A 305 -6.93 -31.90 -17.79
N PRO A 306 -6.78 -30.91 -18.69
CA PRO A 306 -6.24 -29.59 -18.33
C PRO A 306 -7.02 -28.84 -17.24
N SER A 307 -8.35 -28.94 -17.22
CA SER A 307 -9.20 -28.29 -16.20
C SER A 307 -8.99 -28.91 -14.82
N VAL A 308 -8.95 -30.25 -14.75
CA VAL A 308 -8.66 -30.99 -13.52
C VAL A 308 -7.25 -30.71 -13.03
N ARG A 309 -6.28 -30.56 -13.94
CA ARG A 309 -4.92 -30.15 -13.55
C ARG A 309 -4.88 -28.77 -12.90
N GLN A 310 -5.64 -27.81 -13.44
CA GLN A 310 -5.68 -26.45 -12.90
C GLN A 310 -6.21 -26.43 -11.47
N SER A 311 -7.28 -27.18 -11.18
CA SER A 311 -7.82 -27.27 -9.82
C SER A 311 -6.88 -28.03 -8.89
N GLN A 312 -6.27 -29.13 -9.32
CA GLN A 312 -5.32 -29.88 -8.49
C GLN A 312 -4.06 -29.07 -8.16
N VAL A 313 -3.52 -28.31 -9.13
CA VAL A 313 -2.36 -27.46 -8.87
C VAL A 313 -2.73 -26.35 -7.90
N LEU A 314 -3.87 -25.68 -8.09
CA LEU A 314 -4.33 -24.65 -7.15
C LEU A 314 -4.54 -25.23 -5.73
N GLY A 315 -5.17 -26.40 -5.63
CA GLY A 315 -5.34 -27.12 -4.36
C GLY A 315 -4.01 -27.49 -3.70
N ALA A 316 -2.95 -27.81 -4.47
CA ALA A 316 -1.63 -28.04 -3.89
C ALA A 316 -1.00 -26.78 -3.27
N TYR A 317 -1.28 -25.60 -3.83
CA TYR A 317 -0.89 -24.33 -3.21
C TYR A 317 -1.75 -24.03 -1.97
N GLU A 318 -3.05 -24.28 -2.02
CA GLU A 318 -3.96 -24.12 -0.86
C GLU A 318 -3.54 -25.01 0.31
N ASP A 319 -3.22 -26.28 0.04
CA ASP A 319 -2.79 -27.23 1.06
C ASP A 319 -1.43 -26.90 1.69
N ALA A 320 -0.58 -26.14 0.96
CA ALA A 320 0.72 -25.67 1.44
C ALA A 320 0.64 -24.29 2.13
N LEU A 321 -0.52 -23.65 2.11
CA LEU A 321 -0.70 -22.28 2.59
C LEU A 321 -0.68 -22.23 4.12
N ASN A 322 0.26 -21.45 4.67
CA ASN A 322 0.33 -21.17 6.09
C ASN A 322 -0.48 -19.91 6.42
N ALA A 323 -1.58 -20.07 7.16
CA ALA A 323 -2.47 -18.97 7.55
C ALA A 323 -1.77 -17.86 8.36
N ASP A 324 -0.87 -18.22 9.30
CA ASP A 324 -0.14 -17.24 10.10
C ASP A 324 0.87 -16.45 9.24
N GLY A 325 1.52 -17.13 8.31
CA GLY A 325 2.41 -16.51 7.33
C GLY A 325 1.66 -15.56 6.40
N LEU A 326 0.51 -16.00 5.90
CA LEU A 326 -0.37 -15.20 5.04
C LEU A 326 -0.85 -13.93 5.75
N LEU A 327 -1.30 -14.02 7.01
CA LEU A 327 -1.73 -12.84 7.78
C LEU A 327 -0.62 -11.80 7.92
N ARG A 328 0.63 -12.24 8.12
CA ARG A 328 1.79 -11.35 8.18
C ARG A 328 2.08 -10.71 6.82
N LEU A 329 2.01 -11.51 5.74
CA LEU A 329 2.18 -11.01 4.39
C LEU A 329 1.09 -9.97 4.05
N ARG A 330 -0.19 -10.26 4.31
CA ARG A 330 -1.31 -9.31 4.10
C ARG A 330 -1.05 -7.98 4.81
N ARG A 331 -0.60 -8.03 6.06
CA ARG A 331 -0.24 -6.84 6.83
C ARG A 331 0.89 -6.03 6.18
N ASP A 332 1.93 -6.70 5.67
CA ASP A 332 3.05 -6.02 5.02
C ASP A 332 2.66 -5.43 3.65
N LEU A 333 1.72 -6.07 2.94
CA LEU A 333 1.20 -5.63 1.65
C LEU A 333 0.14 -4.52 1.77
N ALA A 334 -0.47 -4.34 2.94
CA ALA A 334 -1.49 -3.31 3.16
C ALA A 334 -0.99 -1.89 2.84
N SER A 335 0.26 -1.55 3.22
CA SER A 335 0.87 -0.25 2.90
C SER A 335 0.96 0.00 1.39
N ILE A 336 1.28 -1.03 0.60
CA ILE A 336 1.33 -0.94 -0.87
C ILE A 336 -0.06 -0.66 -1.44
N ALA A 337 -1.08 -1.34 -0.92
CA ALA A 337 -2.46 -1.13 -1.33
C ALA A 337 -2.91 0.31 -1.03
N HIS A 338 -2.56 0.84 0.15
CA HIS A 338 -2.84 2.22 0.51
C HIS A 338 -2.12 3.22 -0.41
N ILE A 339 -0.84 3.00 -0.72
CA ILE A 339 -0.12 3.84 -1.70
C ILE A 339 -0.86 3.84 -3.05
N ALA A 340 -1.30 2.68 -3.53
CA ALA A 340 -2.02 2.56 -4.80
C ALA A 340 -3.38 3.26 -4.78
N ALA A 341 -4.08 3.25 -3.63
CA ALA A 341 -5.35 3.93 -3.44
C ALA A 341 -5.21 5.46 -3.41
N GLU A 342 -4.15 5.98 -2.80
CA GLU A 342 -3.89 7.42 -2.70
C GLU A 342 -3.28 8.03 -3.97
N THR A 343 -2.68 7.20 -4.83
CA THR A 343 -2.07 7.61 -6.10
C THR A 343 -2.78 6.93 -7.27
N THR A 344 -2.13 5.96 -7.90
CA THR A 344 -2.69 4.96 -8.81
C THR A 344 -1.83 3.70 -8.68
N PRO A 345 -2.27 2.53 -9.18
CA PRO A 345 -1.41 1.34 -9.18
C PRO A 345 -0.08 1.55 -9.94
N ALA A 346 -0.08 2.33 -11.01
CA ALA A 346 1.15 2.69 -11.72
C ALA A 346 2.04 3.64 -10.89
N GLY A 347 1.45 4.62 -10.21
CA GLY A 347 2.15 5.49 -9.27
C GLY A 347 2.77 4.73 -8.09
N ALA A 348 2.05 3.72 -7.58
CA ALA A 348 2.55 2.85 -6.52
C ALA A 348 3.76 2.02 -6.97
N VAL A 349 3.78 1.53 -8.21
CA VAL A 349 4.98 0.89 -8.80
C VAL A 349 6.15 1.86 -8.69
N THR A 350 6.03 3.09 -9.23
CA THR A 350 7.10 4.10 -9.19
C THR A 350 7.59 4.40 -7.77
N LEU A 351 6.70 4.43 -6.79
CA LEU A 351 7.09 4.69 -5.39
C LEU A 351 7.85 3.50 -4.78
N ILE A 352 7.38 2.28 -5.00
CA ILE A 352 7.96 1.07 -4.40
C ILE A 352 9.34 0.75 -4.97
N GLU A 353 9.65 1.21 -6.19
CA GLU A 353 11.01 1.16 -6.76
C GLU A 353 12.06 1.82 -5.87
N LEU A 354 11.66 2.75 -5.00
CA LEU A 354 12.56 3.45 -4.09
C LEU A 354 12.72 2.76 -2.73
N ALA A 355 11.90 1.75 -2.44
CA ALA A 355 11.87 1.10 -1.14
C ALA A 355 12.97 0.02 -1.04
N LYS A 356 13.78 0.11 0.03
CA LYS A 356 14.82 -0.90 0.36
C LYS A 356 14.42 -1.77 1.53
N SER A 357 13.43 -1.31 2.30
CA SER A 357 12.97 -1.93 3.53
C SER A 357 11.46 -1.74 3.69
N PRO A 358 10.79 -2.57 4.51
CA PRO A 358 9.38 -2.36 4.87
C PRO A 358 9.13 -1.02 5.57
N GLU A 359 10.16 -0.44 6.21
CA GLU A 359 10.04 0.90 6.80
C GLU A 359 9.96 1.98 5.72
N ASP A 360 10.71 1.85 4.62
CA ASP A 360 10.66 2.79 3.51
C ASP A 360 9.30 2.75 2.81
N VAL A 361 8.69 1.57 2.66
CA VAL A 361 7.32 1.45 2.13
C VAL A 361 6.33 2.21 3.01
N ARG A 362 6.46 2.15 4.33
CA ARG A 362 5.60 2.93 5.24
C ARG A 362 5.84 4.44 5.13
N LYS A 363 7.09 4.87 4.95
CA LYS A 363 7.40 6.28 4.69
C LYS A 363 6.78 6.74 3.38
N LEU A 364 6.86 5.92 2.33
CA LEU A 364 6.21 6.19 1.05
C LEU A 364 4.69 6.25 1.17
N GLU A 365 4.09 5.39 1.99
CA GLU A 365 2.65 5.45 2.32
C GLU A 365 2.28 6.78 2.98
N VAL A 366 3.04 7.24 3.97
CA VAL A 366 2.84 8.55 4.64
C VAL A 366 2.90 9.69 3.63
N VAL A 367 3.88 9.66 2.72
CA VAL A 367 4.05 10.67 1.67
C VAL A 367 2.91 10.59 0.64
N ALA A 368 2.49 9.39 0.25
CA ALA A 368 1.36 9.19 -0.65
C ALA A 368 0.04 9.70 -0.05
N GLN A 369 -0.25 9.40 1.22
CA GLN A 369 -1.43 9.90 1.93
C GLN A 369 -1.44 11.42 2.11
N SER A 370 -0.29 12.08 2.07
CA SER A 370 -0.16 13.53 2.27
C SER A 370 -0.06 14.30 0.93
N GLY A 371 0.51 13.65 -0.08
CA GLY A 371 0.82 14.22 -1.39
C GLY A 371 -0.07 13.76 -2.53
N SER A 372 -0.72 12.60 -2.42
CA SER A 372 -1.34 11.86 -3.53
C SER A 372 -0.36 11.76 -4.71
N ASP A 373 -0.79 12.01 -5.94
CA ASP A 373 0.03 11.96 -7.15
C ASP A 373 1.27 12.89 -7.10
N ARG A 374 1.27 13.93 -6.23
CA ARG A 374 2.46 14.76 -5.98
C ARG A 374 3.63 13.94 -5.44
N ALA A 375 3.35 12.89 -4.65
CA ALA A 375 4.36 11.97 -4.16
C ALA A 375 5.10 11.27 -5.31
N VAL A 376 4.37 10.85 -6.36
CA VAL A 376 4.94 10.20 -7.54
C VAL A 376 5.83 11.16 -8.32
N ALA A 377 5.38 12.40 -8.51
CA ALA A 377 6.20 13.43 -9.16
C ALA A 377 7.49 13.74 -8.37
N LEU A 378 7.41 13.83 -7.04
CA LEU A 378 8.61 14.01 -6.19
C LEU A 378 9.54 12.80 -6.26
N ALA A 379 9.00 11.58 -6.20
CA ALA A 379 9.78 10.36 -6.32
C ALA A 379 10.66 10.36 -7.58
N LYS A 380 10.15 10.87 -8.71
CA LYS A 380 10.93 11.01 -9.95
C LYS A 380 11.93 12.16 -9.92
N ALA A 381 11.59 13.26 -9.26
CA ALA A 381 12.45 14.45 -9.19
C ALA A 381 13.64 14.29 -8.23
N ILE A 382 13.41 13.73 -7.03
CA ILE A 382 14.40 13.66 -5.95
C ILE A 382 14.82 12.22 -5.59
N GLY A 383 14.21 11.21 -6.24
CA GLY A 383 14.58 9.81 -6.06
C GLY A 383 14.32 9.32 -4.64
N PRO A 384 15.22 8.47 -4.08
CA PRO A 384 15.04 7.86 -2.75
C PRO A 384 14.84 8.86 -1.61
N ARG A 385 15.27 10.12 -1.77
CA ARG A 385 15.11 11.16 -0.75
C ARG A 385 13.65 11.51 -0.46
N VAL A 386 12.71 11.09 -1.32
CA VAL A 386 11.27 11.26 -1.07
C VAL A 386 10.83 10.62 0.25
N THR A 387 11.49 9.55 0.71
CA THR A 387 11.19 8.92 1.99
C THR A 387 11.54 9.79 3.20
N GLU A 388 12.47 10.74 3.02
CA GLU A 388 12.90 11.68 4.07
C GLU A 388 11.83 12.73 4.38
N LEU A 389 10.88 12.94 3.45
CA LEU A 389 9.77 13.89 3.63
C LEU A 389 8.70 13.36 4.58
N ALA A 390 8.68 12.04 4.82
CA ALA A 390 7.69 11.40 5.67
C ALA A 390 7.86 11.83 7.13
N GLN A 391 6.91 12.63 7.63
CA GLN A 391 6.86 12.96 9.05
C GLN A 391 6.04 11.91 9.78
N ILE A 392 6.73 10.93 10.35
CA ILE A 392 6.11 9.90 11.19
C ILE A 392 5.77 10.55 12.53
N GLY A 393 4.65 11.26 12.59
CA GLY A 393 4.18 11.88 13.83
C GLY A 393 3.91 10.85 14.92
N ILE A 394 4.16 11.23 16.17
CA ILE A 394 3.83 10.41 17.34
C ILE A 394 2.33 10.54 17.58
N ARG A 395 1.58 9.43 17.51
CA ARG A 395 0.15 9.45 17.86
C ARG A 395 -0.02 9.70 19.36
N TRP A 396 -0.40 10.92 19.75
CA TRP A 396 -0.75 11.25 21.12
C TRP A 396 -2.05 10.57 21.54
N SER A 397 -1.97 9.37 22.09
CA SER A 397 -3.14 8.69 22.69
C SER A 397 -3.23 8.97 24.18
N THR A 398 -4.43 8.95 24.75
CA THR A 398 -4.63 9.04 26.22
C THR A 398 -3.85 7.95 26.95
N SER A 399 -3.73 6.76 26.35
CA SER A 399 -2.90 5.66 26.86
C SER A 399 -1.41 6.04 26.86
N LEU A 400 -0.89 6.61 25.77
CA LEU A 400 0.49 7.05 25.66
C LEU A 400 0.80 8.20 26.63
N VAL A 401 -0.11 9.17 26.77
CA VAL A 401 -0.01 10.27 27.75
C VAL A 401 0.03 9.71 29.17
N LEU A 402 -0.86 8.76 29.52
CA LEU A 402 -0.84 8.10 30.83
C LEU A 402 0.43 7.30 31.07
N GLN A 403 0.96 6.64 30.05
CA GLN A 403 2.23 5.90 30.14
C GLN A 403 3.42 6.86 30.35
N ILE A 404 3.49 7.98 29.61
CA ILE A 404 4.51 9.01 29.82
C ILE A 404 4.40 9.61 31.23
N LEU A 405 3.18 9.92 31.67
CA LEU A 405 2.95 10.49 33.01
C LEU A 405 3.34 9.47 34.11
N GLY A 406 3.06 8.18 33.89
CA GLY A 406 3.53 7.09 34.75
C GLY A 406 5.06 6.99 34.77
N LEU A 407 5.73 7.17 33.63
CA LEU A 407 7.18 7.16 33.50
C LEU A 407 7.81 8.33 34.27
N VAL A 408 7.24 9.53 34.14
CA VAL A 408 7.64 10.71 34.91
C VAL A 408 7.41 10.51 36.41
N ALA A 409 6.30 9.90 36.81
CA ALA A 409 6.02 9.60 38.22
C ALA A 409 7.02 8.61 38.83
N ILE A 410 7.37 7.53 38.09
CA ILE A 410 8.39 6.57 38.52
C ILE A 410 9.76 7.24 38.61
N PHE A 411 10.11 8.07 37.64
CA PHE A 411 11.36 8.83 37.65
C PHE A 411 11.44 9.79 38.85
N ALA A 412 10.37 10.52 39.15
CA ALA A 412 10.28 11.37 40.33
C ALA A 412 10.39 10.57 41.64
N ALA A 413 9.77 9.39 41.71
CA ALA A 413 9.88 8.50 42.86
C ALA A 413 11.32 7.96 43.06
N LEU A 414 12.04 7.67 41.96
CA LEU A 414 13.45 7.27 42.00
C LEU A 414 14.34 8.41 42.51
N ILE A 415 14.15 9.64 42.00
CA ILE A 415 14.87 10.83 42.49
C ILE A 415 14.61 11.05 43.97
N TRP A 416 13.34 10.94 44.40
CA TRP A 416 12.97 11.09 45.81
C TRP A 416 13.62 10.02 46.68
N SER A 417 13.63 8.76 46.24
CA SER A 417 14.30 7.66 46.95
C SER A 417 15.80 7.91 47.14
N ILE A 418 16.48 8.38 46.09
CA ILE A 418 17.90 8.74 46.14
C ILE A 418 18.12 9.90 47.11
N ALA A 419 17.33 10.98 47.01
CA ALA A 419 17.44 12.14 47.89
C ALA A 419 17.19 11.77 49.36
N ALA A 420 16.19 10.93 49.64
CA ALA A 420 15.89 10.43 50.98
C ALA A 420 17.03 9.56 51.54
N ALA A 421 17.67 8.74 50.70
CA ALA A 421 18.83 7.94 51.10
C ALA A 421 20.04 8.83 51.43
N PHE A 422 20.31 9.85 50.60
CA PHE A 422 21.37 10.84 50.85
C PHE A 422 21.14 11.63 52.13
N HIS A 423 19.90 12.07 52.38
CA HIS A 423 19.57 12.82 53.58
C HIS A 423 19.78 11.97 54.85
N ARG A 424 19.42 10.67 54.82
CA ARG A 424 19.69 9.75 55.94
C ARG A 424 21.19 9.54 56.18
N MET A 425 21.99 9.44 55.11
CA MET A 425 23.45 9.32 55.21
C MET A 425 24.13 10.59 55.74
N GLN A 426 23.61 11.77 55.42
CA GLN A 426 24.11 13.02 56.00
C GLN A 426 23.74 13.13 57.48
N SER A 427 22.50 12.80 57.87
CA SER A 427 22.09 12.87 59.28
C SER A 427 22.86 11.91 60.20
N SER A 428 23.34 10.77 59.67
CA SER A 428 24.13 9.80 60.44
C SER A 428 25.62 10.15 60.53
N ARG A 429 26.12 11.13 59.75
CA ARG A 429 27.50 11.62 59.84
C ARG A 429 27.69 12.74 60.88
N TRP A 430 26.60 13.29 61.41
CA TRP A 430 26.61 14.37 62.41
C TRP A 430 26.15 13.91 63.82
N GLN A 431 26.04 12.59 64.03
CA GLN A 431 25.90 11.94 65.34
C GLN A 431 27.11 11.05 65.59
#